data_AF-A0A537JME1-F1
#
_entry.id   AF-A0A537JME1-F1
#
_cell.length_a   1.000
_cell.length_b   1.000
_cell.length_c   1.000
_cell.angle_alpha   90.00
_cell.angle_beta   90.00
_cell.angle_gamma   90.00
#
_symmetry.space_group_name_H-M   'P 1'
#
loop_
_entity.id
_entity.type
_entity.pdbx_description
1 polymer ?
#
loop_
_entity_poly.entity_id
_entity_poly.type
_entity_poly.pdbx_seq_one_letter_code
_entity_poly.pdbx_strand_id
1 'polypeptide(L)'
;MNMNRTNKLMVLLISCFGISPFVQAGTIKVVTTTTDLKSITEIVGGNKVSVSSIATGYQNPHFVDPKPSYIIGLSNADMFVTVGLDLEIGWSPQLLASSRNTKIQKGAPGYVDASA
;
A
#
# COMPACT_ATOMS: atom_id res chain seq x y z
N MET A 1 45.42 -15.75 28.22
CA MET A 1 44.40 -16.21 29.20
C MET A 1 43.57 -17.31 28.52
N ASN A 2 43.76 -18.58 28.89
CA ASN A 2 43.14 -19.71 28.20
C ASN A 2 41.65 -19.78 28.55
N MET A 3 40.80 -19.47 27.57
CA MET A 3 39.35 -19.56 27.68
C MET A 3 38.93 -21.04 27.76
N ASN A 4 38.40 -21.45 28.91
CA ASN A 4 37.82 -22.76 29.20
C ASN A 4 36.60 -23.06 28.30
N ARG A 5 36.36 -24.35 28.01
CA ARG A 5 35.33 -24.81 27.06
C ARG A 5 33.93 -24.26 27.38
N THR A 6 33.60 -24.11 28.67
CA THR A 6 32.37 -23.48 29.17
C THR A 6 32.26 -22.00 28.79
N ASN A 7 33.35 -21.24 28.92
CA ASN A 7 33.39 -19.84 28.51
C ASN A 7 33.28 -19.68 26.98
N LYS A 8 33.84 -20.60 26.20
CA LYS A 8 33.65 -20.63 24.74
C LYS A 8 32.19 -20.91 24.37
N LEU A 9 31.54 -21.84 25.07
CA LEU A 9 30.11 -22.17 24.87
C LEU A 9 29.20 -20.99 25.22
N MET A 10 29.51 -20.30 26.32
CA MET A 10 28.75 -19.15 26.79
C MET A 10 28.90 -17.95 25.84
N VAL A 11 30.09 -17.69 25.31
CA VAL A 11 30.33 -16.65 24.29
C VAL A 11 29.62 -16.97 22.97
N LEU A 12 29.57 -18.26 22.56
CA LEU A 12 28.86 -18.67 21.35
C LEU A 12 27.34 -18.49 21.46
N LEU A 13 26.78 -18.75 22.64
CA LEU A 13 25.35 -18.55 22.95
C LEU A 13 24.97 -17.07 22.98
N ILE A 14 25.83 -16.20 23.53
CA ILE A 14 25.61 -14.74 23.55
C ILE A 14 25.70 -14.15 22.14
N SER A 15 26.59 -14.67 21.29
CA SER A 15 26.72 -14.26 19.88
C SER A 15 25.48 -14.57 19.03
N CYS A 16 24.76 -15.66 19.31
CA CYS A 16 23.54 -16.03 18.58
C CYS A 16 22.29 -15.26 19.00
N PHE A 17 22.28 -14.65 20.20
CA PHE A 17 21.10 -13.94 20.73
C PHE A 17 21.17 -12.41 20.58
N GLY A 18 22.34 -11.86 20.23
CA GLY A 18 22.60 -10.41 20.30
C GLY A 18 22.19 -9.57 19.08
N ILE A 19 21.74 -10.17 17.98
CA ILE A 19 21.42 -9.42 16.74
C ILE A 19 20.12 -9.94 16.14
N SER A 20 18.99 -9.60 16.74
CA SER A 20 17.73 -9.62 15.99
C SER A 20 17.70 -8.38 15.11
N PRO A 21 17.72 -8.49 13.77
CA PRO A 21 17.48 -7.34 12.93
C PRO A 21 16.06 -6.85 13.23
N PHE A 22 15.95 -5.58 13.64
CA PHE A 22 14.66 -4.90 13.65
C PHE A 22 14.21 -4.79 12.19
N VAL A 23 13.46 -5.79 11.70
CA VAL A 23 12.79 -5.71 10.41
C VAL A 23 11.63 -4.76 10.58
N GLN A 24 11.81 -3.53 10.12
CA GLN A 24 10.71 -2.59 10.01
C GLN A 24 9.81 -3.04 8.87
N ALA A 25 8.56 -3.38 9.19
CA ALA A 25 7.55 -3.68 8.17
C ALA A 25 7.38 -2.46 7.25
N GLY A 26 7.36 -2.71 5.93
CA GLY A 26 7.06 -1.67 4.95
C GLY A 26 5.64 -1.13 5.10
N THR A 27 5.38 0.03 4.51
CA THR A 27 4.02 0.61 4.47
C THR A 27 3.17 -0.05 3.39
N ILE A 28 1.86 -0.13 3.64
CA ILE A 28 0.86 -0.56 2.66
C ILE A 28 0.73 0.54 1.61
N LYS A 29 0.93 0.20 0.33
CA LYS A 29 0.79 1.16 -0.77
C LYS A 29 -0.67 1.29 -1.17
N VAL A 30 -1.27 2.44 -0.89
CA VAL A 30 -2.68 2.71 -1.18
C VAL A 30 -2.80 3.71 -2.33
N VAL A 31 -3.63 3.39 -3.32
CA VAL A 31 -4.05 4.31 -4.37
C VAL A 31 -5.52 4.64 -4.14
N THR A 32 -5.84 5.92 -4.09
CA THR A 32 -7.20 6.42 -3.92
C THR A 32 -7.66 7.11 -5.19
N THR A 33 -8.97 7.17 -5.43
CA THR A 33 -9.51 7.87 -6.60
C THR A 33 -9.49 9.39 -6.43
N THR A 34 -9.78 9.88 -5.21
CA THR A 34 -9.89 11.31 -4.88
C THR A 34 -8.96 11.72 -3.75
N THR A 35 -8.66 13.02 -3.67
CA THR A 35 -7.82 13.59 -2.60
C THR A 35 -8.48 13.53 -1.23
N ASP A 36 -9.81 13.52 -1.16
CA ASP A 36 -10.54 13.39 0.11
C ASP A 36 -10.34 11.98 0.69
N LEU A 37 -10.48 10.95 -0.15
CA LEU A 37 -10.17 9.57 0.25
C LEU A 37 -8.70 9.41 0.62
N LYS A 38 -7.79 10.07 -0.10
CA LYS A 38 -6.37 10.10 0.31
C LYS A 38 -6.23 10.61 1.74
N SER A 39 -6.81 11.76 2.05
CA SER A 39 -6.71 12.38 3.38
C SER A 39 -7.29 11.47 4.47
N ILE A 40 -8.47 10.90 4.25
CA ILE A 40 -9.10 9.96 5.19
C ILE A 40 -8.24 8.73 5.39
N THR A 41 -7.71 8.15 4.30
CA THR A 41 -6.84 6.97 4.35
C THR A 41 -5.55 7.24 5.12
N GLU A 42 -4.94 8.41 4.93
CA GLU A 42 -3.74 8.82 5.67
C GLU A 42 -4.03 8.98 7.18
N ILE A 43 -5.18 9.56 7.54
CA ILE A 43 -5.60 9.72 8.94
C ILE A 43 -5.83 8.35 9.60
N VAL A 44 -6.56 7.44 8.94
CA VAL A 44 -6.88 6.12 9.48
C VAL A 44 -5.65 5.20 9.53
N GLY A 45 -4.85 5.20 8.46
CA GLY A 45 -3.69 4.32 8.32
C GLY A 45 -2.45 4.82 9.07
N GLY A 46 -2.33 6.12 9.32
CA GLY A 46 -1.18 6.74 9.96
C GLY A 46 0.14 6.36 9.28
N ASN A 47 1.14 5.99 10.08
CA ASN A 47 2.46 5.59 9.59
C ASN A 47 2.51 4.20 8.92
N LYS A 48 1.38 3.48 8.82
CA LYS A 48 1.31 2.14 8.22
C LYS A 48 1.01 2.18 6.73
N VAL A 49 0.63 3.33 6.18
CA VAL A 49 0.23 3.49 4.79
C VAL A 49 1.10 4.50 4.06
N SER A 50 1.25 4.31 2.76
CA SER A 50 1.76 5.31 1.83
C SER A 50 0.69 5.53 0.77
N VAL A 51 0.12 6.73 0.72
CA VAL A 51 -1.13 6.98 -0.02
C VAL A 51 -0.90 7.96 -1.17
N SER A 52 -1.44 7.62 -2.33
CA SER A 52 -1.51 8.49 -3.51
C SER A 52 -2.95 8.63 -4.00
N SER A 53 -3.25 9.70 -4.72
CA SER A 53 -4.56 9.93 -5.36
C SER A 53 -4.38 10.00 -6.88
N ILE A 54 -5.34 9.44 -7.61
CA ILE A 54 -5.39 9.52 -9.07
C ILE A 54 -5.87 10.91 -9.52
N ALA A 55 -7.05 11.35 -9.04
CA ALA A 55 -7.54 12.70 -9.32
C ALA A 55 -6.81 13.73 -8.44
N THR A 56 -6.57 14.91 -8.99
CA THR A 56 -6.13 16.07 -8.21
C THR A 56 -7.33 16.85 -7.67
N GLY A 57 -7.15 17.63 -6.61
CA GLY A 57 -8.26 18.32 -5.93
C GLY A 57 -9.01 19.37 -6.78
N TYR A 58 -8.48 19.76 -7.94
CA TYR A 58 -9.14 20.70 -8.86
C TYR A 58 -9.80 20.02 -10.07
N GLN A 59 -9.63 18.71 -10.23
CA GLN A 59 -10.23 17.95 -11.32
C GLN A 59 -11.67 17.57 -10.99
N ASN A 60 -12.50 17.46 -12.03
CA ASN A 60 -13.81 16.83 -11.89
C ASN A 60 -13.62 15.31 -11.72
N PRO A 61 -14.01 14.69 -10.59
CA PRO A 61 -13.76 13.27 -10.33
C PRO A 61 -14.51 12.31 -11.28
N HIS A 62 -15.56 12.79 -11.95
CA HIS A 62 -16.24 12.02 -13.00
C HIS A 62 -15.37 11.86 -14.26
N PHE A 63 -14.36 12.73 -14.44
CA PHE A 63 -13.52 12.76 -15.65
C PHE A 63 -12.04 12.86 -15.27
N VAL A 64 -11.33 11.75 -15.40
CA VAL A 64 -9.88 11.71 -15.24
C VAL A 64 -9.22 11.25 -16.53
N ASP A 65 -8.32 12.08 -17.07
CA ASP A 65 -7.53 11.70 -18.23
C ASP A 65 -6.60 10.53 -17.88
N PRO A 66 -6.60 9.43 -18.66
CA PRO A 66 -5.76 8.29 -18.39
C PRO A 66 -4.27 8.66 -18.58
N LYS A 67 -3.43 8.23 -17.64
CA LYS A 67 -1.98 8.40 -17.70
C LYS A 67 -1.27 7.07 -17.46
N PRO A 68 -0.19 6.76 -18.19
CA PRO A 68 0.61 5.55 -17.92
C PRO A 68 1.08 5.45 -16.46
N SER A 69 1.38 6.59 -15.82
CA SER A 69 1.77 6.65 -14.42
C SER A 69 0.69 6.12 -13.46
N TYR A 70 -0.61 6.26 -13.78
CA TYR A 70 -1.68 5.71 -12.96
C TYR A 70 -1.72 4.19 -13.03
N ILE A 71 -1.51 3.63 -14.22
CA ILE A 71 -1.42 2.17 -14.41
C ILE A 71 -0.23 1.62 -13.62
N ILE A 72 0.92 2.29 -13.67
CA ILE A 72 2.12 1.92 -12.89
C ILE A 72 1.88 2.04 -11.37
N GLY A 73 1.16 3.08 -10.93
CA GLY A 73 0.78 3.23 -9.53
C GLY A 73 -0.09 2.08 -9.06
N LEU A 74 -1.14 1.77 -9.83
CA LEU A 74 -2.06 0.66 -9.55
C LEU A 74 -1.38 -0.70 -9.64
N SER A 75 -0.45 -0.92 -10.57
CA SER A 75 0.26 -2.20 -10.69
C SER A 75 1.11 -2.53 -9.46
N ASN A 76 1.53 -1.50 -8.71
CA ASN A 76 2.36 -1.61 -7.51
C ASN A 76 1.57 -1.46 -6.20
N ALA A 77 0.26 -1.19 -6.26
CA ALA A 77 -0.55 -0.94 -5.09
C ALA A 77 -0.88 -2.25 -4.34
N ASP A 78 -1.01 -2.14 -3.03
CA ASP A 78 -1.55 -3.21 -2.18
C ASP A 78 -3.05 -3.00 -1.92
N MET A 79 -3.54 -1.76 -2.03
CA MET A 79 -4.94 -1.40 -1.87
C MET A 79 -5.35 -0.29 -2.84
N PHE A 80 -6.58 -0.38 -3.36
CA PHE A 80 -7.26 0.64 -4.15
C PHE A 80 -8.57 1.04 -3.45
N VAL A 81 -8.76 2.34 -3.22
CA VAL A 81 -9.94 2.89 -2.55
C VAL A 81 -10.68 3.81 -3.52
N THR A 82 -11.95 3.49 -3.75
CA THR A 82 -12.86 4.24 -4.64
C THR A 82 -14.00 4.84 -3.83
N VAL A 83 -14.59 5.94 -4.30
CA VAL A 83 -15.80 6.50 -3.69
C VAL A 83 -16.97 5.56 -3.93
N GLY A 84 -17.11 5.02 -5.15
CA GLY A 84 -18.24 4.18 -5.53
C GLY A 84 -19.41 5.01 -6.04
N LEU A 85 -20.62 4.46 -5.98
CA LEU A 85 -21.87 5.11 -6.46
C LEU A 85 -21.73 5.73 -7.87
N ASP A 86 -21.08 5.01 -8.77
CA ASP A 86 -20.82 5.39 -10.16
C ASP A 86 -19.95 6.64 -10.37
N LEU A 87 -19.31 7.19 -9.33
CA LEU A 87 -18.46 8.39 -9.48
C LEU A 87 -17.31 8.15 -10.48
N GLU A 88 -16.62 7.01 -10.36
CA GLU A 88 -15.44 6.70 -11.17
C GLU A 88 -15.68 5.68 -12.29
N ILE A 89 -16.95 5.32 -12.55
CA ILE A 89 -17.32 4.24 -13.48
C ILE A 89 -16.78 4.45 -14.90
N GLY A 90 -16.61 5.71 -15.30
CA GLY A 90 -16.16 6.08 -16.64
C GLY A 90 -14.66 5.85 -16.91
N TRP A 91 -13.85 5.62 -15.88
CA TRP A 91 -12.39 5.58 -16.03
C TRP A 91 -11.65 4.58 -15.14
N SER A 92 -12.10 4.34 -13.90
CA SER A 92 -11.38 3.47 -12.97
C SER A 92 -11.34 2.00 -13.39
N PRO A 93 -12.41 1.40 -13.96
CA PRO A 93 -12.39 -0.02 -14.35
C PRO A 93 -11.31 -0.33 -15.39
N GLN A 94 -11.12 0.54 -16.37
CA GLN A 94 -10.13 0.36 -17.43
C GLN A 94 -8.70 0.49 -16.90
N LEU A 95 -8.45 1.43 -15.98
CA LEU A 95 -7.15 1.56 -15.31
C LEU A 95 -6.82 0.33 -14.45
N LEU A 96 -7.79 -0.17 -13.68
CA LEU A 96 -7.64 -1.39 -12.87
C LEU A 96 -7.36 -2.62 -13.72
N ALA A 97 -8.11 -2.81 -14.82
CA ALA A 97 -7.87 -3.91 -15.75
C ALA A 97 -6.46 -3.83 -16.36
N SER A 98 -6.02 -2.62 -16.74
CA SER A 98 -4.71 -2.38 -17.34
C SER A 98 -3.55 -2.58 -16.37
N SER A 99 -3.77 -2.37 -15.06
CA SER A 99 -2.74 -2.57 -14.03
C SER A 99 -2.27 -4.02 -13.89
N ARG A 100 -3.10 -4.99 -14.33
CA ARG A 100 -2.89 -6.44 -14.15
C ARG A 100 -2.57 -6.85 -12.71
N ASN A 101 -2.99 -6.05 -11.73
CA ASN A 101 -2.76 -6.31 -10.32
C ASN A 101 -3.96 -7.00 -9.71
N THR A 102 -3.84 -8.31 -9.44
CA THR A 102 -4.93 -9.15 -8.90
C THR A 102 -5.31 -8.79 -7.46
N LYS A 103 -4.43 -8.12 -6.71
CA LYS A 103 -4.68 -7.76 -5.30
C LYS A 103 -5.78 -6.71 -5.13
N ILE A 104 -5.98 -5.87 -6.14
CA ILE A 104 -6.84 -4.68 -6.10
C ILE A 104 -7.99 -4.74 -7.11
N GLN A 105 -8.26 -5.89 -7.72
CA GLN A 105 -9.43 -6.04 -8.59
C GLN A 105 -10.72 -6.06 -7.77
N LYS A 106 -11.86 -5.70 -8.38
CA LYS A 106 -13.16 -5.75 -7.69
C LYS A 106 -13.40 -7.13 -7.08
N GLY A 107 -13.70 -7.17 -5.78
CA GLY A 107 -13.87 -8.40 -4.99
C GLY A 107 -12.59 -8.96 -4.37
N ALA A 108 -11.42 -8.43 -4.70
CA ALA A 108 -10.17 -8.79 -4.03
C ALA A 108 -10.05 -8.07 -2.67
N PRO A 109 -9.28 -8.60 -1.70
CA PRO A 109 -9.11 -7.98 -0.39
C PRO A 109 -8.56 -6.55 -0.40
N GLY A 110 -7.82 -6.19 -1.45
CA GLY A 110 -7.27 -4.84 -1.63
C GLY A 110 -8.20 -3.87 -2.35
N TYR A 111 -9.43 -4.24 -2.72
CA TYR A 111 -10.39 -3.33 -3.35
C TYR A 111 -11.40 -2.84 -2.31
N VAL A 112 -11.42 -1.53 -2.07
CA VAL A 112 -12.31 -0.88 -1.11
C VAL A 112 -13.25 0.07 -1.85
N ASP A 113 -14.55 -0.21 -1.77
CA ASP A 113 -15.62 0.70 -2.17
C ASP A 113 -16.11 1.42 -0.91
N ALA A 114 -15.86 2.73 -0.82
CA ALA A 114 -16.18 3.51 0.38
C ALA A 114 -17.69 3.76 0.57
N SER A 115 -18.52 3.39 -0.41
CA SER A 115 -19.97 3.51 -0.33
C SER A 115 -20.70 2.25 0.16
N ALA A 116 -19.97 1.15 0.34
CA ALA A 116 -20.51 -0.17 0.68
C ALA A 116 -20.79 -0.36 2.18
#